data_AF-A0A016VU85-F1
#
_entry.id   AF-A0A016VU85-F1
#
_cell.length_a   1.000
_cell.length_b   1.000
_cell.length_c   1.000
_cell.angle_alpha   90.00
_cell.angle_beta   90.00
_cell.angle_gamma   90.00
#
_symmetry.space_group_name_H-M   'P 1'
#
loop_
_entity.id
_entity.type
_entity.pdbx_description
1 polymer ?
#
loop_
_entity_poly.entity_id
_entity_poly.type
_entity_poly.pdbx_seq_one_letter_code
_entity_poly.pdbx_strand_id
1 'polypeptide(L)'
;MVTILKNRNFSQDLLLECTFMCDVFKAMATWWGQLARYGMRSNMMFYDSEFRRGSRNVLSWSKMAWWNNKELGCSVHRCSSFYYVACMYKPGGNNVNQHVYKVGAVCSECGGGQCDGQALCRW
;
A
#
# COMPACT_ATOMS: atom_id res chain seq x y z
N MET A 1 -5.41 20.61 3.17
CA MET A 1 -5.02 21.77 3.99
C MET A 1 -3.59 21.54 4.43
N VAL A 2 -2.65 22.25 3.80
CA VAL A 2 -1.22 22.16 4.11
C VAL A 2 -0.96 23.07 5.31
N THR A 3 -0.69 22.50 6.48
CA THR A 3 -0.27 23.29 7.64
C THR A 3 1.26 23.26 7.70
N ILE A 4 1.86 24.39 7.37
CA ILE A 4 3.28 24.69 7.59
C ILE A 4 3.53 24.63 9.10
N LEU A 5 4.32 23.66 9.56
CA LEU A 5 4.77 23.60 10.95
C LEU A 5 5.86 24.65 11.16
N LYS A 6 5.47 25.81 11.69
CA LYS A 6 6.41 26.75 12.32
C LYS A 6 6.92 26.14 13.64
N ASN A 7 8.23 25.86 13.65
CA ASN A 7 9.14 26.08 14.77
C ASN A 7 8.79 25.39 16.12
N ARG A 8 9.24 24.14 16.32
CA ARG A 8 9.47 23.53 17.65
C ARG A 8 10.74 22.65 17.61
N ASN A 9 11.34 22.43 18.77
CA ASN A 9 12.73 22.03 19.00
C ASN A 9 13.16 20.67 18.40
N PHE A 10 14.27 20.71 17.65
CA PHE A 10 14.89 19.64 16.88
C PHE A 10 15.28 18.35 17.64
N SER A 11 15.32 18.32 18.99
CA SER A 11 15.70 17.12 19.77
C SER A 11 14.52 16.24 20.20
N GLN A 12 13.29 16.77 20.24
CA GLN A 12 12.08 15.98 20.53
C GLN A 12 11.46 15.38 19.26
N ASP A 13 11.84 15.87 18.08
CA ASP A 13 11.35 15.43 16.78
C ASP A 13 11.86 14.02 16.40
N LEU A 14 13.09 13.66 16.78
CA LEU A 14 13.72 12.38 16.38
C LEU A 14 13.04 11.13 17.00
N LEU A 15 12.47 11.24 18.20
CA LEU A 15 11.74 10.14 18.86
C LEU A 15 10.27 10.04 18.39
N LEU A 16 9.68 11.16 17.97
CA LEU A 16 8.34 11.21 17.38
C LEU A 16 8.33 10.60 15.97
N GLU A 17 9.40 10.83 15.20
CA GLU A 17 9.59 10.23 13.87
C GLU A 17 9.66 8.70 13.93
N CYS A 18 10.36 8.14 14.92
CA CYS A 18 10.39 6.69 15.09
C CYS A 18 9.02 6.11 15.44
N THR A 19 8.19 6.78 16.25
CA THR A 19 6.86 6.26 16.59
C THR A 19 5.91 6.31 15.40
N PHE A 20 5.80 7.47 14.74
CA PHE A 20 4.91 7.66 13.58
C PHE A 20 5.31 6.75 12.41
N MET A 21 6.60 6.72 12.09
CA MET A 21 7.12 5.91 10.99
C MET A 21 7.04 4.40 11.32
N CYS A 22 7.32 3.97 12.55
CA CYS A 22 7.14 2.57 12.95
C CYS A 22 5.69 2.11 12.80
N ASP A 23 4.71 2.94 13.16
CA ASP A 23 3.30 2.54 13.09
C ASP A 23 2.82 2.43 11.64
N VAL A 24 3.25 3.35 10.76
CA VAL A 24 3.01 3.22 9.31
C VAL A 24 3.66 1.94 8.78
N PHE A 25 4.93 1.69 9.10
CA PHE A 25 5.62 0.48 8.64
C PHE A 25 4.96 -0.80 9.14
N LYS A 26 4.53 -0.85 10.42
CA LYS A 26 3.80 -1.99 10.96
C LYS A 26 2.47 -2.20 10.25
N ALA A 27 1.72 -1.15 9.97
CA ALA A 27 0.46 -1.23 9.23
C ALA A 27 0.70 -1.77 7.81
N MET A 28 1.67 -1.20 7.08
CA MET A 28 2.05 -1.65 5.74
C MET A 28 2.53 -3.10 5.73
N ALA A 29 3.38 -3.51 6.67
CA ALA A 29 3.85 -4.89 6.79
C ALA A 29 2.71 -5.86 7.12
N THR A 30 1.76 -5.44 7.95
CA THR A 30 0.57 -6.23 8.29
C THR A 30 -0.33 -6.43 7.08
N TRP A 31 -0.61 -5.36 6.33
CA TRP A 31 -1.40 -5.42 5.11
C TRP A 31 -0.71 -6.26 4.04
N TRP A 32 0.58 -6.01 3.78
CA TRP A 32 1.37 -6.78 2.81
C TRP A 32 1.44 -8.27 3.15
N GLY A 33 1.56 -8.59 4.45
CA GLY A 33 1.60 -9.96 4.96
C GLY A 33 0.33 -10.78 4.73
N GLN A 34 -0.79 -10.17 4.33
CA GLN A 34 -2.02 -10.90 4.00
C GLN A 34 -1.79 -11.92 2.86
N LEU A 35 -0.98 -11.58 1.86
CA LEU A 35 -0.68 -12.51 0.77
C LEU A 35 0.01 -13.77 1.28
N ALA A 36 1.06 -13.59 2.10
CA ALA A 36 1.83 -14.72 2.64
C ALA A 36 0.96 -15.61 3.55
N ARG A 37 0.01 -15.02 4.29
CA ARG A 37 -0.84 -15.75 5.25
C ARG A 37 -2.02 -16.46 4.59
N TYR A 38 -2.65 -15.84 3.59
CA TYR A 38 -3.93 -16.30 3.06
C TYR A 38 -3.87 -16.71 1.59
N GLY A 39 -2.83 -16.31 0.87
CA GLY A 39 -2.64 -16.61 -0.54
C GLY A 39 -3.64 -15.91 -1.46
N MET A 40 -3.26 -15.87 -2.74
CA MET A 40 -4.11 -15.46 -3.85
C MET A 40 -3.88 -16.42 -5.02
N ARG A 41 -4.75 -16.38 -6.03
CA ARG A 41 -4.61 -17.16 -7.25
C ARG A 41 -3.33 -16.76 -8.00
N SER A 42 -2.69 -17.72 -8.65
CA SER A 42 -1.44 -17.51 -9.39
C SER A 42 -1.56 -16.53 -10.57
N ASN A 43 -2.75 -16.39 -11.14
CA ASN A 43 -3.02 -15.42 -12.21
C ASN A 43 -3.34 -14.00 -11.67
N MET A 44 -3.32 -13.78 -10.36
CA MET A 44 -3.57 -12.48 -9.73
C MET A 44 -4.92 -11.84 -10.07
N MET A 45 -5.92 -12.64 -10.46
CA MET A 45 -7.28 -12.17 -10.72
C MET A 45 -8.05 -11.89 -9.43
N PHE A 46 -8.62 -10.69 -9.34
CA PHE A 46 -9.42 -10.24 -8.21
C PHE A 46 -10.92 -10.49 -8.47
N TYR A 47 -11.43 -11.61 -7.96
CA TYR A 47 -12.85 -11.98 -8.08
C TYR A 47 -13.70 -11.43 -6.93
N ASP A 48 -15.02 -11.38 -7.12
CA ASP A 48 -15.97 -10.99 -6.06
C ASP A 48 -15.85 -11.88 -4.81
N SER A 49 -15.42 -13.14 -4.99
CA SER A 49 -15.15 -14.06 -3.89
C SER A 49 -14.12 -13.52 -2.89
N GLU A 50 -13.20 -12.65 -3.32
CA GLU A 50 -12.19 -12.06 -2.43
C GLU A 50 -12.82 -11.17 -1.34
N PHE A 51 -13.93 -10.49 -1.64
CA PHE A 51 -14.69 -9.73 -0.64
C PHE A 51 -15.41 -10.64 0.37
N ARG A 52 -15.70 -11.89 -0.01
CA ARG A 52 -16.44 -12.85 0.82
C ARG A 52 -15.55 -13.71 1.72
N ARG A 53 -14.23 -13.47 1.74
CA ARG A 53 -13.25 -14.25 2.53
C ARG A 53 -13.27 -13.96 4.03
N GLY A 54 -14.06 -12.99 4.49
CA GLY A 54 -14.17 -12.65 5.92
C GLY A 54 -12.82 -12.24 6.51
N SER A 55 -12.43 -12.85 7.63
CA SER A 55 -11.17 -12.53 8.33
C SER A 55 -9.89 -12.98 7.59
N ARG A 56 -10.00 -13.86 6.60
CA ARG A 56 -8.88 -14.39 5.80
C ARG A 56 -8.79 -13.72 4.42
N ASN A 57 -9.08 -12.42 4.38
CA ASN A 57 -9.09 -11.65 3.13
C ASN A 57 -7.72 -11.06 2.82
N VAL A 58 -7.52 -10.73 1.54
CA VAL A 58 -6.29 -10.13 1.01
C VAL A 58 -6.51 -8.70 0.51
N LEU A 59 -7.58 -8.05 0.98
CA LEU A 59 -8.07 -6.78 0.41
C LEU A 59 -7.08 -5.63 0.58
N SER A 60 -6.33 -5.60 1.68
CA SER A 60 -5.34 -4.56 1.94
C SER A 60 -4.11 -4.79 1.09
N TRP A 61 -3.61 -6.03 1.03
CA TRP A 61 -2.50 -6.40 0.15
C TRP A 61 -2.81 -6.13 -1.32
N SER A 62 -3.98 -6.55 -1.82
CA SER A 62 -4.34 -6.38 -3.23
C SER A 62 -4.44 -4.90 -3.60
N LYS A 63 -4.89 -4.05 -2.68
CA LYS A 63 -4.93 -2.61 -2.89
C LYS A 63 -3.53 -1.99 -2.94
N MET A 64 -2.59 -2.47 -2.12
CA MET A 64 -1.19 -2.03 -2.15
C MET A 64 -0.49 -2.44 -3.44
N ALA A 65 -0.66 -3.69 -3.88
CA ALA A 65 0.02 -4.27 -5.04
C ALA A 65 -0.64 -3.92 -6.37
N TRP A 66 -1.70 -3.11 -6.37
CA TRP A 66 -2.50 -2.82 -7.55
C TRP A 66 -1.69 -2.01 -8.58
N TRP A 67 -1.51 -2.56 -9.78
CA TRP A 67 -0.49 -2.16 -10.75
C TRP A 67 -0.56 -0.71 -11.22
N ASN A 68 -1.76 -0.11 -11.26
CA ASN A 68 -1.95 1.26 -11.76
C ASN A 68 -2.00 2.30 -10.65
N ASN A 69 -1.78 1.93 -9.38
CA ASN A 69 -1.66 2.90 -8.29
C ASN A 69 -0.38 3.71 -8.44
N LYS A 70 -0.52 5.01 -8.66
CA LYS A 70 0.61 5.95 -8.86
C LYS A 70 0.77 6.94 -7.72
N GLU A 71 -0.30 7.22 -6.99
CA GLU A 71 -0.28 8.16 -5.87
C GLU A 71 -0.71 7.44 -4.59
N LEU A 72 0.08 7.66 -3.53
CA LEU A 72 -0.14 7.13 -2.20
C LEU A 72 -0.12 8.30 -1.20
N GLY A 73 -1.17 8.39 -0.39
CA GLY A 73 -1.22 9.32 0.74
C GLY A 73 -1.59 8.57 2.01
N CYS A 74 -0.75 8.66 3.03
CA CYS A 74 -1.00 8.05 4.33
C CYS A 74 -1.13 9.13 5.41
N SER A 75 -1.96 8.86 6.40
CA SER A 75 -2.09 9.67 7.61
C SER A 75 -2.12 8.76 8.83
N VAL A 76 -1.48 9.21 9.90
CA VAL A 76 -1.56 8.55 11.20
C VAL A 76 -2.15 9.53 12.19
N HIS A 77 -3.11 9.05 12.96
CA HIS A 77 -3.70 9.79 14.05
C HIS A 77 -3.50 9.03 15.36
N ARG A 78 -2.99 9.71 16.38
CA ARG A 78 -2.90 9.16 17.73
C ARG A 78 -4.24 9.34 18.44
N CYS A 79 -4.97 8.25 18.62
CA CYS A 79 -6.13 8.19 19.51
C CYS A 79 -5.67 7.99 20.96
N SER A 80 -6.60 8.06 21.92
CA SER A 80 -6.29 7.94 23.35
C SER A 80 -5.55 6.64 23.71
N SER A 81 -5.87 5.52 23.06
CA SER A 81 -5.33 4.18 23.38
C SER A 81 -4.68 3.45 22.20
N PHE A 82 -4.77 3.97 20.97
CA PHE A 82 -4.22 3.32 19.78
C PHE A 82 -3.83 4.35 18.72
N TYR A 83 -3.01 3.92 17.76
CA TYR A 83 -2.71 4.70 16.56
C TYR A 83 -3.59 4.21 15.41
N TYR A 84 -4.25 5.14 14.74
CA TYR A 84 -5.04 4.86 13.54
C TYR A 84 -4.22 5.26 12.31
N VAL A 85 -3.88 4.28 11.47
CA VAL A 85 -3.17 4.49 10.22
C VAL A 85 -4.14 4.28 9.06
N ALA A 86 -4.27 5.27 8.19
CA ALA A 86 -5.06 5.18 6.98
C ALA A 86 -4.22 5.57 5.76
N CYS A 87 -4.22 4.72 4.73
CA CYS A 87 -3.57 4.99 3.46
C CYS A 87 -4.58 4.94 2.32
N MET A 88 -4.51 5.95 1.46
CA MET A 88 -5.33 6.10 0.27
C MET A 88 -4.45 5.97 -0.98
N TYR A 89 -5.01 5.32 -2.00
CA TYR A 89 -4.32 4.99 -3.24
C TYR A 89 -5.14 5.54 -4.41
N LYS A 90 -4.46 6.09 -5.42
CA LYS A 90 -5.09 6.60 -6.65
C LYS A 90 -4.44 5.97 -7.89
N PRO A 91 -5.23 5.53 -8.89
CA PRO A 91 -6.69 5.66 -9.02
C PRO A 91 -7.49 4.74 -8.08
N GLY A 92 -6.82 3.83 -7.38
CA GLY A 92 -7.43 2.87 -6.48
C GLY A 92 -7.24 1.46 -7.00
N GLY A 93 -7.96 0.50 -6.42
CA GLY A 93 -7.85 -0.90 -6.81
C GLY A 93 -8.96 -1.74 -6.19
N ASN A 94 -8.75 -3.06 -6.19
CA ASN A 94 -9.75 -4.06 -5.80
C ASN A 94 -10.99 -4.04 -6.69
N ASN A 95 -10.79 -3.77 -7.98
CA ASN A 95 -11.85 -3.85 -8.97
C ASN A 95 -12.15 -5.31 -9.29
N VAL A 96 -13.42 -5.69 -9.17
CA VAL A 96 -13.88 -7.06 -9.46
C VAL A 96 -13.61 -7.40 -10.93
N ASN A 97 -13.16 -8.63 -11.17
CA ASN A 97 -12.80 -9.17 -12.49
C ASN A 97 -11.64 -8.43 -13.17
N GLN A 98 -10.76 -7.80 -12.38
CA GLN A 98 -9.51 -7.23 -12.87
C GLN A 98 -8.31 -7.91 -12.22
N HIS A 99 -7.16 -7.81 -12.87
CA HIS A 99 -5.90 -8.31 -12.34
C HIS A 99 -5.33 -7.29 -11.34
N VAL A 100 -4.83 -7.77 -10.19
CA VAL A 100 -4.07 -6.93 -9.25
C VAL A 100 -2.83 -6.38 -9.95
N TYR A 101 -2.11 -7.25 -10.63
CA TYR A 101 -1.10 -6.92 -11.65
C TYR A 101 -1.08 -8.07 -12.65
N LYS A 102 -0.62 -7.81 -13.87
CA LYS A 102 -0.47 -8.86 -14.87
C LYS A 102 0.79 -9.65 -14.60
N VAL A 103 0.67 -10.96 -14.64
CA VAL A 103 1.80 -11.87 -14.48
C VAL A 103 2.53 -11.98 -15.81
N GLY A 104 3.84 -11.72 -15.80
CA GLY A 104 4.66 -11.71 -16.99
C GLY A 104 6.13 -11.48 -16.66
N ALA A 105 6.97 -11.37 -17.69
CA ALA A 105 8.36 -11.00 -17.50
C ALA A 105 8.46 -9.58 -16.94
N VAL A 106 9.44 -9.35 -16.07
CA VAL A 106 9.70 -8.03 -15.48
C VAL A 106 9.83 -7.00 -16.60
N CYS A 107 9.09 -5.90 -16.46
CA CYS A 107 9.08 -4.77 -17.38
C CYS A 107 8.62 -5.04 -18.83
N SER A 108 8.08 -6.22 -19.14
CA SER A 108 7.65 -6.55 -20.51
C SER A 108 6.48 -5.70 -21.02
N GLU A 109 5.71 -5.12 -20.10
CA GLU A 109 4.59 -4.22 -20.43
C GLU A 109 4.87 -2.75 -20.08
N CYS A 110 6.09 -2.40 -19.65
CA CYS A 110 6.46 -0.98 -19.55
C CYS A 110 6.54 -0.36 -20.95
N GLY A 111 6.20 0.92 -21.09
CA GLY A 111 6.58 1.68 -22.29
C GLY A 111 8.11 1.69 -22.44
N GLY A 112 8.60 1.81 -23.69
CA GLY A 112 10.02 1.78 -23.99
C GLY A 112 10.82 2.76 -23.12
N GLY A 113 11.83 2.25 -22.39
CA GLY A 113 12.68 3.05 -21.51
C GLY A 113 12.04 3.48 -20.18
N GLN A 114 10.82 3.05 -19.87
CA GLN A 114 10.13 3.42 -18.63
C GLN A 114 10.35 2.43 -17.48
N CYS A 115 11.04 1.32 -17.71
CA CYS A 115 11.44 0.40 -16.64
C CYS A 115 12.64 0.95 -15.89
N ASP A 116 12.51 1.09 -14.57
CA ASP A 116 13.63 1.49 -13.71
C ASP A 116 14.46 0.30 -13.21
N GLY A 117 15.58 0.59 -12.56
CA GLY A 117 16.46 -0.42 -11.95
C GLY A 117 15.83 -1.18 -10.78
N GLN A 118 14.62 -0.82 -10.35
CA GLN A 118 13.85 -1.49 -9.30
C GLN A 118 12.74 -2.38 -9.86
N ALA A 119 12.77 -2.66 -11.18
CA ALA A 119 11.75 -3.46 -11.86
C ALA A 119 10.34 -2.82 -11.83
N LEU A 120 10.27 -1.50 -11.72
CA LEU A 120 9.02 -0.74 -11.72
C LEU A 120 8.92 0.12 -12.98
N CYS A 121 7.71 0.23 -13.52
CA CYS A 121 7.47 1.11 -14.65
C CYS A 121 7.14 2.54 -14.18
N ARG A 122 7.75 3.52 -14.85
CA ARG A 122 7.64 4.97 -14.63
C ARG A 122 6.71 5.59 -15.67
N TRP A 123 5.42 5.37 -15.51
CA TRP A 123 4.35 5.90 -16.37
C TRP A 123 3.54 7.00 -15.72
#